data_AF-A0A0S8A5E3-F1
#
_entry.id   AF-A0A0S8A5E3-F1
#
_cell.length_a   1.000
_cell.length_b   1.000
_cell.length_c   1.000
_cell.angle_alpha   90.00
_cell.angle_beta   90.00
_cell.angle_gamma   90.00
#
_symmetry.space_group_name_H-M   'P 1'
#
loop_
_entity.id
_entity.type
_entity.pdbx_description
1 polymer ?
#
loop_
_entity_poly.entity_id
_entity_poly.type
_entity_poly.pdbx_seq_one_letter_code
_entity_poly.pdbx_strand_id
1 'polypeptide(L)' 'MKLVVISGVSGSGKSNALHVMEDLDYYCIDNLPVGLLPAFAEQAAASNESITHAAIGIDARNLPNELHRFSYILGQLKN' A
#
# COMPACT_ATOMS: atom_id res chain seq x y z
N MET A 1 -8.50 7.43 7.34
CA MET A 1 -7.21 6.74 7.18
C MET A 1 -6.38 7.45 6.12
N LYS A 2 -5.08 7.63 6.34
CA LYS A 2 -4.12 8.06 5.33
C LYS A 2 -3.38 6.84 4.79
N LEU A 3 -3.54 6.57 3.49
CA LEU A 3 -2.84 5.50 2.78
C LEU A 3 -1.71 6.10 1.95
N VAL A 4 -0.48 5.60 2.15
CA VAL A 4 0.68 5.96 1.35
C VAL A 4 1.13 4.74 0.57
N VAL A 5 1.26 4.89 -0.75
CA VAL A 5 1.81 3.83 -1.61
C VAL A 5 3.25 4.17 -1.93
N ILE A 6 4.17 3.26 -1.57
CA ILE A 6 5.60 3.39 -1.84
C ILE A 6 5.93 2.47 -3.01
N SER A 7 6.47 3.05 -4.09
CA SER A 7 6.88 2.30 -5.28
C SER A 7 8.25 2.77 -5.79
N GLY A 8 8.79 2.05 -6.76
CA GLY A 8 10.12 2.28 -7.32
C GLY A 8 10.82 1.00 -7.75
N VAL A 9 11.90 1.15 -8.52
CA VAL A 9 12.72 0.03 -9.03
C VAL A 9 13.51 -0.67 -7.91
N SER A 10 14.03 -1.86 -8.17
CA SER A 10 14.92 -2.55 -7.22
C SER A 10 16.10 -1.66 -6.83
N GLY A 11 16.45 -1.62 -5.55
CA GLY A 11 17.52 -0.76 -5.03
C GLY A 11 17.16 0.72 -4.82
N SER A 12 15.95 1.18 -5.16
CA SER A 12 15.54 2.59 -5.01
C SER A 12 15.26 3.04 -3.56
N GLY A 13 15.49 2.18 -2.57
CA GLY A 13 15.28 2.50 -1.15
C GLY A 13 13.86 2.30 -0.60
N LYS A 14 12.96 1.58 -1.31
CA LYS A 14 11.58 1.33 -0.83
C LYS A 14 11.51 0.74 0.58
N SER A 15 12.34 -0.26 0.88
CA SER A 15 12.37 -0.91 2.20
C SER A 15 12.81 0.08 3.29
N ASN A 16 13.78 0.94 3.01
CA ASN A 16 14.17 1.99 3.94
C ASN A 16 13.04 3.02 4.14
N ALA A 17 12.33 3.38 3.08
CA ALA A 17 11.17 4.26 3.19
C ALA A 17 10.05 3.64 4.03
N LEU A 18 9.79 2.32 3.90
CA LEU A 18 8.84 1.61 4.75
C LEU A 18 9.30 1.60 6.22
N HIS A 19 10.56 1.29 6.52
CA HIS A 19 11.07 1.35 7.91
C HIS A 19 10.91 2.75 8.52
N VAL A 20 11.20 3.81 7.77
CA VAL A 20 10.98 5.19 8.26
C VAL A 20 9.50 5.46 8.51
N MET A 21 8.59 4.87 7.73
CA MET A 21 7.15 5.00 7.98
C MET A 21 6.71 4.22 9.23
N GLU A 22 7.29 3.05 9.49
CA GLU A 22 7.08 2.31 10.75
C GLU A 22 7.52 3.15 11.96
N ASP A 23 8.67 3.82 11.89
CA ASP A 23 9.15 4.75 12.92
C ASP A 23 8.20 5.95 13.13
N LEU A 24 7.36 6.26 12.13
CA LEU A 24 6.33 7.31 12.16
C LEU A 24 4.93 6.77 12.49
N ASP A 25 4.84 5.58 13.08
CA ASP A 25 3.60 4.89 13.49
C ASP A 25 2.66 4.53 12.32
N TYR A 26 3.19 4.33 11.10
CA TYR A 26 2.39 3.78 10.00
C TYR A 26 2.32 2.26 10.09
N TYR A 27 1.12 1.71 9.84
CA TYR A 27 0.97 0.29 9.57
C TYR A 27 1.58 -0.04 8.19
N CYS A 28 2.72 -0.73 8.19
CA CYS A 28 3.49 -0.98 6.98
C CYS A 28 3.28 -2.39 6.44
N ILE A 29 3.02 -2.51 5.13
CA ILE A 29 3.02 -3.80 4.42
C ILE A 29 4.00 -3.70 3.26
N ASP A 30 5.02 -4.55 3.24
CA ASP A 30 5.89 -4.69 2.08
C ASP A 30 5.30 -5.67 1.05
N ASN A 31 5.52 -5.37 -0.24
CA ASN A 31 5.17 -6.24 -1.36
C ASN A 31 3.70 -6.71 -1.39
N LEU A 32 2.73 -5.83 -1.08
CA LEU A 32 1.31 -6.17 -1.18
C LEU A 32 0.91 -6.27 -2.67
N PRO A 33 0.28 -7.37 -3.11
CA PRO A 33 -0.32 -7.44 -4.43
C PRO A 33 -1.37 -6.34 -4.60
N VAL A 34 -1.26 -5.55 -5.66
CA VAL A 34 -2.18 -4.40 -5.90
C VAL A 34 -3.65 -4.81 -5.89
N GLY A 35 -4.00 -5.99 -6.40
CA GLY A 35 -5.38 -6.50 -6.40
C GLY A 35 -5.99 -6.65 -5.00
N LEU A 36 -5.17 -6.72 -3.93
CA LEU A 36 -5.62 -6.81 -2.54
C LEU A 36 -5.77 -5.43 -1.87
N LEU A 37 -5.31 -4.35 -2.52
CA LEU A 37 -5.34 -3.01 -1.96
C LEU A 37 -6.76 -2.53 -1.59
N PRO A 38 -7.83 -2.80 -2.38
CA PRO A 38 -9.19 -2.45 -1.99
C PRO A 38 -9.68 -3.18 -0.74
N ALA A 39 -9.44 -4.49 -0.65
CA ALA A 39 -9.85 -5.30 0.49
C ALA A 39 -9.11 -4.86 1.77
N PHE A 40 -7.82 -4.54 1.66
CA PHE A 40 -7.06 -3.96 2.77
C PHE A 40 -7.66 -2.63 3.22
N ALA A 41 -7.94 -1.71 2.29
CA ALA A 41 -8.49 -0.40 2.64
C ALA A 41 -9.86 -0.50 3.31
N GLU A 42 -10.72 -1.40 2.83
CA GLU A 42 -12.03 -1.68 3.43
C GLU A 42 -11.89 -2.21 4.87
N GLN A 43 -11.02 -3.20 5.08
CA GLN A 43 -10.78 -3.76 6.41
C GLN A 43 -10.15 -2.75 7.37
N ALA A 44 -9.17 -1.98 6.92
CA ALA A 44 -8.51 -0.94 7.72
C ALA A 44 -9.47 0.22 8.08
N ALA A 45 -10.49 0.47 7.26
CA ALA A 45 -11.54 1.42 7.57
C ALA A 45 -12.61 0.85 8.52
N ALA A 46 -12.85 -0.47 8.47
CA ALA A 46 -13.86 -1.15 9.29
C ALA A 46 -13.34 -1.61 10.67
N SER A 47 -12.01 -1.65 10.88
CA SER A 47 -11.42 -2.13 12.14
C SER A 47 -11.67 -1.16 13.30
N ASN A 48 -12.07 -1.69 14.46
CA ASN A 48 -12.22 -0.94 15.71
C ASN A 48 -10.87 -0.43 16.26
N GLU A 49 -9.77 -1.12 15.91
CA GLU A 49 -8.42 -0.53 15.99
C GLU A 49 -8.27 0.41 14.80
N SER A 50 -8.32 1.71 15.05
CA SER A 50 -8.24 2.72 14.00
C SER A 50 -6.84 2.71 13.37
N ILE A 51 -6.65 1.97 12.29
CA ILE A 51 -5.49 2.15 11.41
C ILE A 51 -5.66 3.55 10.80
N THR A 52 -5.04 4.53 11.43
CA THR A 52 -5.12 5.94 11.02
C THR A 52 -4.16 6.22 9.88
N HIS A 53 -3.04 5.50 9.81
CA HIS A 53 -1.95 5.65 8.85
C HIS A 53 -1.46 4.28 8.37
N ALA A 54 -1.37 4.09 7.06
CA ALA A 54 -0.85 2.87 6.45
C ALA A 54 0.12 3.20 5.30
N ALA A 55 1.22 2.46 5.21
CA ALA A 55 2.20 2.57 4.13
C ALA A 55 2.38 1.21 3.44
N ILE A 56 2.13 1.16 2.13
CA ILE A 56 2.09 -0.07 1.36
C ILE A 56 3.16 -0.04 0.27
N GLY A 57 4.08 -1.00 0.31
CA GLY A 57 5.06 -1.25 -0.73
C GLY A 57 4.43 -1.96 -1.93
N ILE A 58 4.57 -1.36 -3.12
CA ILE A 58 4.14 -1.92 -4.40
C ILE A 58 5.33 -1.87 -5.37
N ASP A 59 5.77 -3.02 -5.87
CA ASP A 59 6.90 -3.10 -6.80
C ASP A 59 6.62 -3.96 -8.04
N ALA A 60 7.56 -3.96 -8.98
CA ALA A 60 7.45 -4.62 -10.29
C ALA A 60 7.34 -6.17 -10.22
N ARG A 61 7.56 -6.78 -9.06
CA ARG A 61 7.29 -8.20 -8.77
C ARG A 61 5.79 -8.45 -8.61
N ASN A 62 4.98 -7.41 -8.40
CA ASN A 62 3.53 -7.53 -8.56
C ASN A 62 3.23 -7.91 -10.01
N LEU A 63 2.36 -8.90 -10.18
CA LEU A 63 2.00 -9.49 -11.49
C LEU A 63 1.77 -8.38 -12.54
N PRO A 64 2.40 -8.43 -13.72
CA PRO A 64 2.29 -7.39 -14.75
C PRO A 64 0.84 -7.03 -15.11
N ASN A 65 -0.04 -8.04 -15.17
CA ASN A 65 -1.48 -7.86 -15.44
C ASN A 65 -2.19 -7.02 -14.38
N GLU A 66 -1.74 -7.08 -13.13
CA GLU A 66 -2.32 -6.35 -12.01
C GLU A 66 -1.84 -4.89 -11.99
N LEU A 67 -0.58 -4.63 -12.38
CA LEU A 67 -0.07 -3.26 -12.51
C LEU A 67 -0.77 -2.47 -13.64
N HIS A 68 -1.16 -3.12 -14.74
CA HIS A 68 -1.99 -2.47 -15.78
C HIS A 68 -3.34 -1.96 -15.24
N ARG A 69 -3.86 -2.60 -14.18
CA ARG A 69 -5.13 -2.23 -13.54
C ARG A 69 -4.94 -1.27 -12.37
N PHE A 70 -3.71 -0.86 -12.06
CA PHE A 70 -3.39 -0.02 -10.90
C PHE A 70 -4.26 1.25 -10.83
N SER A 71 -4.39 1.98 -11.94
CA SER A 71 -5.23 3.19 -11.99
C SER A 71 -6.71 2.91 -11.72
N TYR A 72 -7.23 1.79 -12.22
CA TYR A 72 -8.61 1.36 -11.95
C TYR A 72 -8.79 0.99 -10.47
N ILE A 73 -7.84 0.24 -9.90
CA ILE A 73 -7.85 -0.17 -8.50
C ILE A 73 -7.78 1.06 -7.58
N LEU A 74 -6.91 2.03 -7.86
CA LEU A 74 -6.86 3.29 -7.12
C LEU A 74 -8.18 4.08 -7.19
N GLY A 75 -8.91 3.99 -8.31
CA GLY A 75 -10.23 4.58 -8.46
C GLY A 75 -11.25 4.00 -7.47
N GLN A 76 -11.12 2.73 -7.08
CA GLN A 76 -12.00 2.09 -6.09
C GLN A 76 -11.72 2.57 -4.65
N LEU A 77 -10.56 3.18 -4.39
CA LEU A 77 -10.18 3.66 -3.06
C LEU A 77 -10.68 5.08 -2.77
N LYS A 78 -11.09 5.83 -3.80
CA LYS A 78 -11.58 7.20 -3.67
C LYS A 78 -13.09 7.18 -3.47
N ASN A 79 -13.52 6.98 -2.22
CA ASN A 79 -14.80 7.47 -1.74
C ASN A 79 -14.54 8.65 -0.80
#